data_AF-A0A831W8P7-F1
#
_entry.id   AF-A0A831W8P7-F1
#
_cell.length_a   1.000
_cell.length_b   1.000
_cell.length_c   1.000
_cell.angle_alpha   90.00
_cell.angle_beta   90.00
_cell.angle_gamma   90.00
#
_symmetry.space_group_name_H-M   'P 1'
#
loop_
_entity.id
_entity.type
_entity.pdbx_description
1 polymer ?
#
loop_
_entity_poly.entity_id
_entity_poly.type
_entity_poly.pdbx_seq_one_letter_code
_entity_poly.pdbx_strand_id
1 'polypeptide(L)'
;TAYLMDAVRRVTAGAVDSGCKPSVLSAIAKYHLTERMRTITNDAMDVLGGAGICLGPRNVMGRSYQGVPISITVEGANILTRNMIIFGQGAIRCHPYVLREMEAVAEPDAERGAQVFDRALFAHVGFVISNAVRALFLGLTGARLVPAPGPRETRRWYRQVMRMSAALALATDAAMIVLGGNLKRRERLSARLGDVLSHLYLVSACLRQHRDQGAHREDLPLLEWACADSLARTQEALLGLVRNFPNRPVAWMLRVLIFPLGAHYQPPSDALCHRAASLLLEPSPTRHRLTEGIFIPEDPRQSIGRLEYALARVLEAEPIERRLQEAVKQGVMPDGELETLIAGGLAQGLITESEAAHLREAQAARHEAITVDDFPPDLGLTGDEVRKQDVPAQEMPVQDPDGRDSPP
;
A
#
# COMPACT_ATOMS: atom_id res chain seq x y z
N THR A 1 -3.57 3.21 1.59
CA THR A 1 -3.18 2.01 0.81
C THR A 1 -4.32 1.37 0.03
N ALA A 2 -5.43 0.97 0.67
CA ALA A 2 -6.54 0.28 0.01
C ALA A 2 -7.12 1.02 -1.21
N TYR A 3 -7.28 2.35 -1.14
CA TYR A 3 -7.73 3.17 -2.28
C TYR A 3 -6.91 2.96 -3.55
N LEU A 4 -5.58 2.92 -3.43
CA LEU A 4 -4.69 2.64 -4.55
C LEU A 4 -4.85 1.20 -5.06
N MET A 5 -5.02 0.26 -4.14
CA MET A 5 -5.19 -1.15 -4.49
C MET A 5 -6.46 -1.37 -5.31
N ASP A 6 -7.57 -0.76 -4.89
CA ASP A 6 -8.84 -0.83 -5.62
C ASP A 6 -8.75 -0.16 -7.00
N ALA A 7 -8.08 0.99 -7.10
CA ALA A 7 -7.87 1.67 -8.38
C ALA A 7 -7.15 0.80 -9.40
N VAL A 8 -6.10 0.12 -8.96
CA VAL A 8 -5.31 -0.77 -9.79
C VAL A 8 -6.11 -2.01 -10.16
N ARG A 9 -6.86 -2.58 -9.20
CA ARG A 9 -7.77 -3.71 -9.45
C ARG A 9 -8.79 -3.36 -10.54
N ARG A 10 -9.51 -2.24 -10.39
CA ARG A 10 -10.54 -1.80 -11.35
C ARG A 10 -9.98 -1.58 -12.75
N VAL A 11 -8.84 -0.89 -12.88
CA VAL A 11 -8.22 -0.64 -14.20
C VAL A 11 -7.71 -1.93 -14.83
N THR A 12 -7.06 -2.80 -14.06
CA THR A 12 -6.47 -4.04 -14.58
C THR A 12 -7.55 -5.06 -14.96
N ALA A 13 -8.55 -5.26 -14.08
CA ALA A 13 -9.67 -6.15 -14.34
C ALA A 13 -10.51 -5.65 -15.52
N GLY A 14 -10.84 -4.35 -15.55
CA GLY A 14 -11.60 -3.78 -16.67
C GLY A 14 -10.88 -3.89 -18.02
N ALA A 15 -9.55 -3.89 -18.04
CA ALA A 15 -8.79 -4.16 -19.27
C ALA A 15 -8.94 -5.62 -19.74
N VAL A 16 -8.94 -6.59 -18.81
CA VAL A 16 -9.20 -8.00 -19.11
C VAL A 16 -10.63 -8.19 -19.63
N ASP A 17 -11.62 -7.58 -18.96
CA ASP A 17 -13.03 -7.65 -19.36
C ASP A 17 -13.28 -7.05 -20.75
N SER A 18 -12.46 -6.06 -21.15
CA SER A 18 -12.48 -5.47 -22.50
C SER A 18 -11.81 -6.35 -23.57
N GLY A 19 -11.39 -7.57 -23.23
CA GLY A 19 -10.72 -8.50 -24.14
C GLY A 19 -9.22 -8.25 -24.35
N CYS A 20 -8.62 -7.30 -23.62
CA CYS A 20 -7.17 -7.09 -23.70
C CYS A 20 -6.41 -8.23 -23.00
N LYS A 21 -5.13 -8.39 -23.34
CA LYS A 21 -4.20 -9.32 -22.66
C LYS A 21 -3.11 -8.55 -21.92
N PRO A 22 -3.42 -7.88 -20.79
CA PRO A 22 -2.53 -6.89 -20.17
C PRO A 22 -1.44 -7.54 -19.29
N SER A 23 -0.61 -8.42 -19.85
CA SER A 23 0.35 -9.25 -19.09
C SER A 23 1.28 -8.47 -18.15
N VAL A 24 1.80 -7.32 -18.59
CA VAL A 24 2.65 -6.45 -17.77
C VAL A 24 1.85 -5.81 -16.64
N LEU A 25 0.63 -5.34 -16.89
CA LEU A 25 -0.20 -4.71 -15.86
C LEU A 25 -0.68 -5.75 -14.84
N SER A 26 -1.02 -6.96 -15.28
CA SER A 26 -1.35 -8.08 -14.40
C SER A 26 -0.18 -8.43 -13.49
N ALA A 27 1.06 -8.46 -14.00
CA ALA A 27 2.26 -8.67 -13.20
C ALA A 27 2.49 -7.55 -12.17
N ILE A 28 2.29 -6.28 -12.57
CA ILE A 28 2.36 -5.12 -11.66
C ILE A 28 1.31 -5.23 -10.57
N ALA A 29 0.05 -5.53 -10.93
CA ALA A 29 -1.05 -5.67 -9.99
C ALA A 29 -0.75 -6.82 -9.00
N LYS A 30 -0.39 -8.01 -9.50
CA LYS A 30 -0.04 -9.16 -8.65
C LYS A 30 1.05 -8.79 -7.65
N TYR A 31 2.17 -8.24 -8.11
CA TYR A 31 3.29 -7.90 -7.23
C TYR A 31 2.92 -6.80 -6.22
N HIS A 32 2.47 -5.64 -6.68
CA HIS A 32 2.27 -4.48 -5.80
C HIS A 32 1.07 -4.61 -4.88
N LEU A 33 -0.02 -5.26 -5.33
CA LEU A 33 -1.20 -5.43 -4.49
C LEU A 33 -0.96 -6.44 -3.38
N THR A 34 -0.28 -7.56 -3.67
CA THR A 34 0.00 -8.58 -2.65
C THR A 34 1.06 -8.15 -1.64
N GLU A 35 2.08 -7.39 -2.05
CA GLU A 35 3.03 -6.80 -1.07
C GLU A 35 2.36 -5.74 -0.20
N ARG A 36 1.49 -4.90 -0.78
CA ARG A 36 0.72 -3.93 0.01
C ARG A 36 -0.27 -4.62 0.94
N MET A 37 -0.90 -5.72 0.50
CA MET A 37 -1.75 -6.57 1.33
C MET A 37 -0.95 -7.11 2.53
N ARG A 38 0.26 -7.64 2.31
CA ARG A 38 1.15 -8.08 3.40
C ARG A 38 1.36 -6.96 4.42
N THR A 39 1.72 -5.76 3.97
CA THR A 39 1.95 -4.62 4.87
C THR A 39 0.69 -4.25 5.66
N ILE A 40 -0.45 -4.03 4.99
CA ILE A 40 -1.68 -3.61 5.70
C ILE A 40 -2.22 -4.70 6.64
N THR A 41 -2.03 -5.97 6.31
CA THR A 41 -2.41 -7.08 7.18
C THR A 41 -1.53 -7.12 8.42
N ASN A 42 -0.22 -6.86 8.28
CA ASN A 42 0.67 -6.73 9.43
C ASN A 42 0.28 -5.52 10.30
N ASP A 43 0.06 -4.35 9.69
CA ASP A 43 -0.36 -3.15 10.41
C ASP A 43 -1.68 -3.38 11.18
N ALA A 44 -2.62 -4.13 10.58
CA ALA A 44 -3.88 -4.50 11.24
C ALA A 44 -3.67 -5.46 12.42
N MET A 45 -2.73 -6.40 12.32
CA MET A 45 -2.36 -7.27 13.44
C MET A 45 -1.76 -6.45 14.59
N ASP A 46 -0.93 -5.46 14.29
CA ASP A 46 -0.33 -4.57 15.30
C ASP A 46 -1.39 -3.72 16.00
N VAL A 47 -2.41 -3.23 15.27
CA VAL A 47 -3.55 -2.52 15.87
C VAL A 47 -4.38 -3.43 16.78
N LEU A 48 -4.59 -4.69 16.38
CA LEU A 48 -5.39 -5.65 17.14
C LEU A 48 -4.64 -6.23 18.35
N GLY A 49 -3.30 -6.21 18.34
CA GLY A 49 -2.47 -6.77 19.41
C GLY A 49 -2.81 -8.24 19.71
N GLY A 50 -3.07 -8.55 20.98
CA GLY A 50 -3.43 -9.90 21.42
C GLY A 50 -4.68 -10.49 20.72
N ALA A 51 -5.64 -9.63 20.35
CA ALA A 51 -6.83 -10.06 19.61
C ALA A 51 -6.50 -10.58 18.21
N GLY A 52 -5.42 -10.08 17.60
CA GLY A 52 -4.98 -10.50 16.27
C GLY A 52 -4.44 -11.93 16.24
N ILE A 53 -3.76 -12.35 17.32
CA ILE A 53 -3.12 -13.67 17.42
C ILE A 53 -4.01 -14.76 18.05
N CYS A 54 -4.97 -14.39 18.89
CA CYS A 54 -5.90 -15.37 19.48
C CYS A 54 -6.92 -15.81 18.42
N LEU A 55 -6.82 -17.06 17.93
CA LEU A 55 -7.65 -17.58 16.86
C LEU A 55 -8.97 -18.16 17.38
N GLY A 56 -9.94 -17.28 17.67
CA GLY A 56 -11.30 -17.66 18.03
C GLY A 56 -12.39 -16.97 17.19
N PRO A 57 -13.68 -17.13 17.56
CA PRO A 57 -14.80 -16.52 16.86
C PRO A 57 -14.78 -14.98 16.79
N ARG A 58 -14.08 -14.31 17.72
CA ARG A 58 -13.94 -12.84 17.72
C ARG A 58 -12.82 -12.37 16.80
N ASN A 59 -11.88 -13.24 16.44
CA ASN A 59 -10.74 -12.90 15.60
C ASN A 59 -11.16 -12.52 14.16
N VAL A 60 -10.75 -11.33 13.72
CA VAL A 60 -11.04 -10.81 12.37
C VAL A 60 -9.88 -10.98 11.38
N MET A 61 -8.64 -11.14 11.84
CA MET A 61 -7.44 -10.95 11.00
C MET A 61 -6.43 -12.10 10.98
N GLY A 62 -6.39 -12.95 12.00
CA GLY A 62 -5.38 -13.99 12.15
C GLY A 62 -5.34 -14.97 10.99
N ARG A 63 -6.51 -15.38 10.46
CA ARG A 63 -6.58 -16.23 9.26
C ARG A 63 -6.11 -15.51 8.00
N SER A 64 -6.46 -14.23 7.84
CA SER A 64 -6.01 -13.40 6.73
C SER A 64 -4.48 -13.27 6.75
N TYR A 65 -3.89 -13.08 7.93
CA TYR A 65 -2.43 -13.05 8.13
C TYR A 65 -1.76 -14.37 7.73
N GLN A 66 -2.29 -15.51 8.19
CA GLN A 66 -1.77 -16.83 7.83
C GLN A 66 -1.83 -17.10 6.31
N GLY A 67 -2.81 -16.53 5.61
CA GLY A 67 -2.96 -16.66 4.17
C GLY A 67 -2.02 -15.78 3.33
N VAL A 68 -1.37 -14.76 3.93
CA VAL A 68 -0.52 -13.81 3.21
C VAL A 68 0.56 -14.50 2.36
N PRO A 69 1.35 -15.47 2.87
CA PRO A 69 2.42 -16.11 2.10
C PRO A 69 1.96 -16.81 0.82
N ILE A 70 0.70 -17.27 0.78
CA ILE A 70 0.12 -17.93 -0.38
C ILE A 70 0.07 -16.95 -1.56
N SER A 71 -0.49 -15.75 -1.33
CA SER A 71 -0.64 -14.73 -2.39
C SER A 71 0.70 -14.19 -2.89
N ILE A 72 1.76 -14.25 -2.06
CA ILE A 72 3.10 -13.79 -2.41
C ILE A 72 3.82 -14.80 -3.31
N THR A 73 3.66 -16.10 -3.04
CA THR A 73 4.46 -17.17 -3.65
C THR A 73 3.76 -17.86 -4.82
N VAL A 74 2.44 -18.02 -4.74
CA VAL A 74 1.61 -18.61 -5.80
C VAL A 74 1.44 -17.61 -6.96
N GLU A 75 1.13 -18.13 -8.15
CA GLU A 75 1.00 -17.36 -9.41
C GLU A 75 2.30 -16.69 -9.90
N GLY A 76 3.45 -17.19 -9.40
CA GLY A 76 4.78 -16.69 -9.70
C GLY A 76 5.33 -15.85 -8.55
N ALA A 77 6.42 -16.32 -7.95
CA ALA A 77 7.02 -15.68 -6.79
C ALA A 77 7.32 -14.19 -7.07
N ASN A 78 6.93 -13.32 -6.14
CA ASN A 78 7.07 -11.87 -6.27
C ASN A 78 8.50 -11.42 -6.63
N ILE A 79 9.53 -12.12 -6.14
CA ILE A 79 10.94 -11.86 -6.48
C ILE A 79 11.16 -11.99 -8.00
N LEU A 80 10.65 -13.07 -8.60
CA LEU A 80 10.78 -13.34 -10.03
C LEU A 80 9.97 -12.33 -10.84
N THR A 81 8.75 -12.06 -10.42
CA THR A 81 7.83 -11.12 -11.06
C THR A 81 8.44 -9.72 -11.13
N ARG A 82 8.98 -9.22 -10.00
CA ARG A 82 9.64 -7.92 -9.92
C ARG A 82 10.92 -7.84 -10.74
N ASN A 83 11.80 -8.83 -10.61
CA ASN A 83 13.15 -8.76 -11.20
C ASN A 83 13.15 -9.03 -12.72
N MET A 84 12.30 -9.94 -13.20
CA MET A 84 12.36 -10.41 -14.59
C MET A 84 11.16 -10.02 -15.45
N ILE A 85 9.94 -10.05 -14.92
CA ILE A 85 8.73 -10.00 -15.74
C ILE A 85 8.28 -8.57 -16.01
N ILE A 86 8.11 -7.76 -14.95
CA ILE A 86 7.52 -6.41 -15.06
C ILE A 86 8.29 -5.55 -16.05
N PHE A 87 9.60 -5.40 -15.86
CA PHE A 87 10.41 -4.61 -16.76
C PHE A 87 10.82 -5.40 -18.01
N GLY A 88 11.30 -6.64 -17.88
CA GLY A 88 11.85 -7.38 -19.02
C GLY A 88 10.87 -7.59 -20.18
N GLN A 89 9.59 -7.88 -19.90
CA GLN A 89 8.57 -8.01 -20.96
C GLN A 89 8.07 -6.64 -21.46
N GLY A 90 7.96 -5.65 -20.57
CA GLY A 90 7.53 -4.29 -20.92
C GLY A 90 8.57 -3.53 -21.75
N ALA A 91 9.85 -3.72 -21.46
CA ALA A 91 10.98 -3.08 -22.12
C ALA A 91 11.06 -3.41 -23.62
N ILE A 92 10.69 -4.62 -24.04
CA ILE A 92 10.72 -5.01 -25.45
C ILE A 92 9.38 -4.69 -26.12
N ARG A 93 8.24 -5.05 -25.49
CA ARG A 93 6.93 -4.94 -26.14
C ARG A 93 6.35 -3.52 -26.17
N CYS A 94 6.67 -2.70 -25.18
CA CYS A 94 6.11 -1.35 -25.06
C CYS A 94 7.06 -0.28 -25.61
N HIS A 95 8.31 -0.63 -25.96
CA HIS A 95 9.26 0.32 -26.52
C HIS A 95 8.99 0.52 -28.02
N PRO A 96 8.85 1.77 -28.49
CA PRO A 96 8.39 2.07 -29.85
C PRO A 96 9.32 1.62 -30.98
N TYR A 97 10.62 1.40 -30.69
CA TYR A 97 11.63 1.10 -31.71
C TYR A 97 12.31 -0.26 -31.55
N VAL A 98 12.42 -0.80 -30.33
CA VAL A 98 13.31 -1.96 -30.04
C VAL A 98 12.81 -3.22 -30.76
N LEU A 99 11.50 -3.48 -30.74
CA LEU A 99 10.94 -4.64 -31.45
C LEU A 99 11.18 -4.53 -32.97
N ARG A 100 11.03 -3.33 -33.54
CA ARG A 100 11.25 -3.10 -34.97
C ARG A 100 12.71 -3.28 -35.36
N GLU A 101 13.65 -2.84 -34.52
CA GLU A 101 15.07 -3.07 -34.71
C GLU A 101 15.40 -4.58 -34.68
N MET A 102 14.80 -5.33 -33.75
CA MET A 102 14.98 -6.79 -33.68
C MET A 102 14.40 -7.52 -34.89
N GLU A 103 13.20 -7.12 -35.34
CA GLU A 103 12.55 -7.67 -36.54
C GLU A 103 13.38 -7.37 -37.81
N ALA A 104 13.94 -6.16 -37.93
CA ALA A 104 14.78 -5.78 -39.06
C ALA A 104 16.08 -6.60 -39.16
N VAL A 105 16.67 -6.96 -38.02
CA VAL A 105 17.86 -7.84 -37.96
C VAL A 105 17.51 -9.29 -38.32
N ALA A 106 16.26 -9.71 -38.09
CA ALA A 106 15.78 -11.05 -38.44
C ALA A 106 15.28 -11.16 -39.90
N GLU A 107 15.33 -10.07 -40.67
CA GLU A 107 14.91 -10.04 -42.08
C GLU A 107 15.83 -10.93 -42.94
N PRO A 108 15.28 -11.85 -43.77
CA PRO A 108 16.09 -12.72 -44.63
C PRO A 108 16.91 -11.97 -45.69
N ASP A 109 16.39 -10.84 -46.18
CA ASP A 109 17.09 -9.95 -47.11
C ASP A 109 17.96 -8.97 -46.33
N ALA A 110 19.27 -9.17 -46.37
CA ALA A 110 20.24 -8.38 -45.62
C ALA A 110 20.26 -6.89 -46.03
N GLU A 111 20.04 -6.57 -47.31
CA GLU A 111 20.08 -5.19 -47.79
C GLU A 111 18.83 -4.43 -47.35
N ARG A 112 17.67 -5.08 -47.48
CA ARG A 112 16.40 -4.55 -46.96
C ARG A 112 16.41 -4.44 -45.44
N GLY A 113 16.92 -5.46 -44.74
CA GLY A 113 17.06 -5.48 -43.29
C GLY A 113 17.91 -4.32 -42.79
N ALA A 114 19.06 -4.06 -43.43
CA ALA A 114 19.92 -2.92 -43.11
C ALA A 114 19.20 -1.58 -43.26
N GLN A 115 18.47 -1.36 -44.36
CA GLN A 115 17.73 -0.11 -44.58
C GLN A 115 16.62 0.12 -43.53
N VAL A 116 15.87 -0.92 -43.18
CA VAL A 116 14.82 -0.85 -42.16
C VAL A 116 15.43 -0.61 -40.78
N PHE A 117 16.54 -1.29 -40.48
CA PHE A 117 17.28 -1.14 -39.24
C PHE A 117 17.82 0.28 -39.06
N ASP A 118 18.50 0.84 -40.07
CA ASP A 118 19.05 2.20 -40.01
C ASP A 118 17.95 3.22 -39.74
N ARG A 119 16.82 3.11 -40.45
CA ARG A 119 15.67 3.99 -40.23
C ARG A 119 15.11 3.89 -38.80
N ALA A 120 15.00 2.67 -38.27
CA ALA A 120 14.52 2.44 -36.91
C ALA A 120 15.51 3.01 -35.87
N LEU A 121 16.80 2.77 -36.07
CA LEU A 121 17.88 3.22 -35.19
C LEU A 121 17.98 4.75 -35.14
N PHE A 122 17.95 5.44 -36.27
CA PHE A 122 18.00 6.91 -36.29
C PHE A 122 16.76 7.53 -35.63
N ALA A 123 15.58 6.93 -35.83
CA ALA A 123 14.37 7.35 -35.13
C ALA A 123 14.45 7.12 -33.62
N HIS A 124 15.07 6.01 -33.19
CA HIS A 124 15.34 5.70 -31.80
C HIS A 124 16.33 6.72 -31.20
N VAL A 125 17.44 7.04 -31.87
CA VAL A 125 18.37 8.09 -31.42
C VAL A 125 17.65 9.43 -31.23
N GLY A 126 16.81 9.83 -32.18
CA GLY A 126 15.97 11.02 -32.06
C GLY A 126 15.02 10.95 -30.85
N PHE A 127 14.44 9.78 -30.57
CA PHE A 127 13.61 9.53 -29.40
C PHE A 127 14.38 9.68 -28.08
N VAL A 128 15.60 9.12 -27.98
CA VAL A 128 16.47 9.26 -26.81
C VAL A 128 16.80 10.73 -26.55
N ILE A 129 17.22 11.47 -27.59
CA ILE A 129 17.53 12.90 -27.47
C ILE A 129 16.30 13.70 -27.03
N SER A 130 15.14 13.44 -27.64
CA SER A 130 13.88 14.06 -27.26
C SER A 130 13.53 13.79 -25.78
N ASN A 131 13.69 12.55 -25.32
CA ASN A 131 13.45 12.21 -23.92
C ASN A 131 14.48 12.86 -22.97
N ALA A 132 15.74 13.00 -23.39
CA ALA A 132 16.76 13.70 -22.61
C ALA A 132 16.41 15.18 -22.40
N VAL A 133 16.07 15.88 -23.49
CA VAL A 133 15.64 17.29 -23.45
C VAL A 133 14.35 17.42 -22.64
N ARG A 134 13.38 16.53 -22.85
CA ARG A 134 12.10 16.55 -22.12
C ARG A 134 12.29 16.28 -20.63
N ALA A 135 13.10 15.31 -20.25
CA ALA A 135 13.39 15.01 -18.85
C ALA A 135 14.07 16.19 -18.16
N LEU A 136 15.06 16.80 -18.81
CA LEU A 136 15.75 17.98 -18.31
C LEU A 136 14.80 19.18 -18.16
N PHE A 137 14.01 19.49 -19.19
CA PHE A 137 13.06 20.60 -19.17
C PHE A 137 11.98 20.40 -18.09
N LEU A 138 11.39 19.21 -18.01
CA LEU A 138 10.41 18.87 -16.97
C LEU A 138 11.05 18.85 -15.58
N GLY A 139 12.32 18.47 -15.48
CA GLY A 139 13.12 18.51 -14.26
C GLY A 139 13.34 19.94 -13.75
N LEU A 140 13.83 20.83 -14.60
CA LEU A 140 14.11 22.23 -14.29
C LEU A 140 12.83 23.01 -13.95
N THR A 141 11.75 22.76 -14.67
CA THR A 141 10.47 23.46 -14.46
C THR A 141 9.60 22.83 -13.39
N GLY A 142 10.00 21.68 -12.83
CA GLY A 142 9.17 20.84 -11.98
C GLY A 142 7.85 20.42 -12.65
N ALA A 143 7.83 20.36 -13.98
CA ALA A 143 6.68 20.13 -14.85
C ALA A 143 5.53 21.15 -14.71
N ARG A 144 5.77 22.31 -14.08
CA ARG A 144 4.74 23.33 -13.85
C ARG A 144 4.26 24.00 -15.15
N LEU A 145 5.10 24.00 -16.19
CA LEU A 145 4.83 24.65 -17.47
C LEU A 145 4.10 23.75 -18.49
N VAL A 146 3.97 22.45 -18.21
CA VAL A 146 3.34 21.51 -19.14
C VAL A 146 1.82 21.47 -18.94
N PRO A 147 1.03 21.49 -20.03
CA PRO A 147 -0.41 21.30 -19.94
C PRO A 147 -0.73 19.93 -19.37
N ALA A 148 -1.74 19.85 -18.52
CA ALA A 148 -2.18 18.58 -17.93
C ALA A 148 -3.70 18.59 -17.74
N PRO A 149 -4.35 17.44 -17.92
CA PRO A 149 -5.80 17.33 -17.79
C PRO A 149 -6.25 17.49 -16.32
N GLY A 150 -7.54 17.75 -16.17
CA GLY A 150 -8.21 17.76 -14.87
C GLY A 150 -8.16 19.08 -14.10
N PRO A 151 -8.88 19.12 -12.96
CA PRO A 151 -8.98 20.29 -12.10
C PRO A 151 -7.65 20.56 -11.36
N ARG A 152 -7.55 21.70 -10.68
CA ARG A 152 -6.30 22.22 -10.11
C ARG A 152 -5.67 21.25 -9.10
N GLU A 153 -6.50 20.54 -8.36
CA GLU A 153 -6.20 19.59 -7.29
C GLU A 153 -5.44 18.37 -7.83
N THR A 154 -5.84 17.84 -8.99
CA THR A 154 -5.23 16.65 -9.60
C THR A 154 -4.17 16.99 -10.65
N ARG A 155 -4.23 18.20 -11.24
CA ARG A 155 -3.33 18.63 -12.32
C ARG A 155 -1.86 18.50 -11.96
N ARG A 156 -1.51 18.77 -10.69
CA ARG A 156 -0.13 18.60 -10.21
C ARG A 156 0.36 17.17 -10.39
N TRP A 157 -0.48 16.17 -10.10
CA TRP A 157 -0.12 14.76 -10.14
C TRP A 157 0.07 14.28 -11.58
N TYR A 158 -0.82 14.65 -12.50
CA TYR A 158 -0.64 14.40 -13.93
C TYR A 158 0.70 14.95 -14.46
N ARG A 159 1.06 16.17 -14.07
CA ARG A 159 2.36 16.77 -14.45
C ARG A 159 3.56 15.98 -13.91
N GLN A 160 3.49 15.53 -12.65
CA GLN A 160 4.57 14.74 -12.07
C GLN A 160 4.68 13.35 -12.71
N VAL A 161 3.57 12.70 -13.05
CA VAL A 161 3.57 11.45 -13.82
C VAL A 161 4.23 11.67 -15.19
N MET A 162 3.90 12.74 -15.91
CA MET A 162 4.54 13.07 -17.19
C MET A 162 6.06 13.28 -17.05
N ARG A 163 6.49 14.00 -16.01
CA ARG A 163 7.92 14.20 -15.69
C ARG A 163 8.64 12.88 -15.47
N MET A 164 8.11 12.05 -14.58
CA MET A 164 8.75 10.79 -14.22
C MET A 164 8.63 9.73 -15.33
N SER A 165 7.63 9.83 -16.21
CA SER A 165 7.54 9.00 -17.42
C SER A 165 8.65 9.33 -18.41
N ALA A 166 8.96 10.62 -18.62
CA ALA A 166 10.11 11.02 -19.44
C ALA A 166 11.44 10.57 -18.82
N ALA A 167 11.56 10.66 -17.49
CA ALA A 167 12.73 10.15 -16.77
C ALA A 167 12.90 8.63 -16.89
N LEU A 168 11.80 7.87 -16.78
CA LEU A 168 11.80 6.42 -16.97
C LEU A 168 12.20 6.05 -18.40
N ALA A 169 11.66 6.73 -19.40
CA ALA A 169 12.00 6.48 -20.80
C ALA A 169 13.51 6.69 -21.04
N LEU A 170 14.04 7.86 -20.64
CA LEU A 170 15.47 8.15 -20.72
C LEU A 170 16.35 7.11 -19.98
N ALA A 171 15.96 6.74 -18.76
CA ALA A 171 16.70 5.77 -17.96
C ALA A 171 16.66 4.37 -18.58
N THR A 172 15.55 4.00 -19.21
CA THR A 172 15.36 2.75 -19.94
C THR A 172 16.27 2.71 -21.17
N ASP A 173 16.27 3.76 -21.98
CA ASP A 173 17.10 3.86 -23.18
C ASP A 173 18.58 3.79 -22.82
N ALA A 174 19.01 4.54 -21.80
CA ALA A 174 20.39 4.49 -21.31
C ALA A 174 20.77 3.10 -20.79
N ALA A 175 19.86 2.41 -20.09
CA ALA A 175 20.10 1.04 -19.62
C ALA A 175 20.22 0.04 -20.78
N MET A 176 19.37 0.15 -21.80
CA MET A 176 19.42 -0.69 -22.99
C MET A 176 20.69 -0.46 -23.82
N ILE A 177 21.10 0.79 -24.01
CA ILE A 177 22.33 1.13 -24.76
C ILE A 177 23.58 0.60 -24.04
N VAL A 178 23.68 0.80 -22.72
CA VAL A 178 24.88 0.44 -21.95
C VAL A 178 24.95 -1.06 -21.65
N LEU A 179 23.81 -1.72 -21.40
CA LEU A 179 23.78 -3.10 -20.94
C LEU A 179 23.34 -4.08 -22.02
N GLY A 180 22.62 -3.63 -23.05
CA GLY A 180 22.12 -4.46 -24.14
C GLY A 180 21.39 -5.71 -23.62
N GLY A 181 21.71 -6.87 -24.20
CA GLY A 181 21.18 -8.17 -23.77
C GLY A 181 21.52 -8.58 -22.34
N ASN A 182 22.54 -7.96 -21.71
CA ASN A 182 22.87 -8.24 -20.30
C ASN A 182 21.92 -7.55 -19.31
N LEU A 183 21.04 -6.64 -19.78
CA LEU A 183 20.05 -5.97 -18.92
C LEU A 183 19.17 -6.99 -18.19
N LYS A 184 18.75 -8.07 -18.87
CA LYS A 184 17.97 -9.17 -18.27
C LYS A 184 18.73 -9.90 -17.16
N ARG A 185 20.06 -9.98 -17.25
CA ARG A 185 20.93 -10.60 -16.22
C ARG A 185 21.19 -9.67 -15.03
N ARG A 186 20.99 -8.36 -15.19
CA ARG A 186 21.14 -7.35 -14.12
C ARG A 186 19.82 -7.15 -13.39
N GLU A 187 19.34 -8.21 -12.74
CA GLU A 187 18.03 -8.30 -12.09
C GLU A 187 17.70 -7.10 -11.20
N ARG A 188 18.64 -6.62 -10.37
CA ARG A 188 18.41 -5.47 -9.48
C ARG A 188 18.20 -4.14 -10.22
N LEU A 189 18.80 -3.94 -11.40
CA LEU A 189 18.59 -2.73 -12.20
C LEU A 189 17.24 -2.80 -12.92
N SER A 190 16.93 -3.96 -13.51
CA SER A 190 15.64 -4.28 -14.11
C SER A 190 14.49 -4.08 -13.09
N ALA A 191 14.64 -4.59 -11.87
CA ALA A 191 13.68 -4.44 -10.78
C ALA A 191 13.37 -2.96 -10.49
N ARG A 192 14.39 -2.10 -10.41
CA ARG A 192 14.20 -0.67 -10.12
C ARG A 192 13.47 0.06 -11.25
N LEU A 193 13.79 -0.24 -12.51
CA LEU A 193 13.04 0.31 -13.64
C LEU A 193 11.59 -0.19 -13.64
N GLY A 194 11.39 -1.47 -13.27
CA GLY A 194 10.08 -2.05 -13.05
C GLY A 194 9.29 -1.38 -11.93
N ASP A 195 9.94 -1.03 -10.81
CA ASP A 195 9.32 -0.32 -9.70
C ASP A 195 8.87 1.08 -10.13
N VAL A 196 9.70 1.82 -10.88
CA VAL A 196 9.35 3.13 -11.43
C VAL A 196 8.13 3.02 -12.35
N LEU A 197 8.17 2.09 -13.32
CA LEU A 197 7.03 1.83 -14.22
C LEU A 197 5.76 1.51 -13.43
N SER A 198 5.90 0.64 -12.43
CA SER A 198 4.79 0.22 -11.59
C SER A 198 4.19 1.40 -10.86
N HIS A 199 4.97 2.20 -10.14
CA HIS A 199 4.45 3.34 -9.38
C HIS A 199 3.80 4.40 -10.28
N LEU A 200 4.31 4.62 -11.49
CA LEU A 200 3.64 5.50 -12.46
C LEU A 200 2.28 4.94 -12.90
N TYR A 201 2.18 3.62 -13.08
CA TYR A 201 0.90 2.96 -13.33
C TYR A 201 -0.06 3.08 -12.13
N LEU A 202 0.41 2.85 -10.90
CA LEU A 202 -0.41 2.97 -9.69
C LEU A 202 -1.00 4.38 -9.53
N VAL A 203 -0.18 5.43 -9.74
CA VAL A 203 -0.66 6.83 -9.72
C VAL A 203 -1.67 7.09 -10.83
N SER A 204 -1.39 6.60 -12.05
CA SER A 204 -2.29 6.76 -13.19
C SER A 204 -3.64 6.09 -12.94
N ALA A 205 -3.65 4.91 -12.33
CA ALA A 205 -4.87 4.21 -11.93
C ALA A 205 -5.67 5.01 -10.89
N CYS A 206 -5.01 5.55 -9.85
CA CYS A 206 -5.65 6.38 -8.83
C CYS A 206 -6.30 7.65 -9.42
N LEU A 207 -5.58 8.33 -10.32
CA LEU A 207 -6.08 9.53 -10.99
C LEU A 207 -7.27 9.22 -11.92
N ARG A 208 -7.20 8.08 -12.61
CA ARG A 208 -8.31 7.60 -13.43
C ARG A 208 -9.52 7.26 -12.57
N GLN A 209 -9.37 6.46 -11.52
CA GLN A 209 -10.48 6.11 -10.61
C GLN A 209 -11.16 7.37 -10.08
N HIS A 210 -10.38 8.33 -9.56
CA HIS A 210 -10.94 9.55 -9.01
C HIS A 210 -11.79 10.30 -10.04
N ARG A 211 -11.32 10.41 -11.28
CA ARG A 211 -12.06 11.03 -12.37
C ARG A 211 -13.32 10.23 -12.74
N ASP A 212 -13.19 8.91 -12.86
CA ASP A 212 -14.27 8.02 -13.28
C ASP A 212 -15.36 7.93 -12.19
N GLN A 213 -15.03 8.18 -10.92
CA GLN A 213 -15.95 8.34 -9.79
C GLN A 213 -16.52 9.77 -9.64
N GLY A 214 -16.33 10.66 -10.61
CA GLY A 214 -16.90 12.02 -10.56
C GLY A 214 -16.07 13.07 -9.81
N ALA A 215 -14.81 12.77 -9.49
CA ALA A 215 -13.84 13.69 -8.88
C ALA A 215 -14.29 14.29 -7.53
N HIS A 216 -14.84 13.45 -6.65
CA HIS A 216 -15.29 13.86 -5.33
C HIS A 216 -14.16 14.43 -4.47
N ARG A 217 -14.31 15.69 -4.02
CA ARG A 217 -13.28 16.38 -3.22
C ARG A 217 -12.96 15.66 -1.90
N GLU A 218 -13.90 14.92 -1.36
CA GLU A 218 -13.75 14.12 -0.14
C GLU A 218 -12.71 12.99 -0.28
N ASP A 219 -12.45 12.52 -1.50
CA ASP A 219 -11.47 11.46 -1.77
C ASP A 219 -10.04 12.01 -1.93
N LEU A 220 -9.88 13.34 -1.99
CA LEU A 220 -8.59 13.97 -2.22
C LEU A 220 -7.52 13.56 -1.20
N PRO A 221 -7.78 13.46 0.11
CA PRO A 221 -6.74 13.02 1.04
C PRO A 221 -6.20 11.61 0.72
N LEU A 222 -7.06 10.67 0.32
CA LEU A 222 -6.65 9.31 -0.07
C LEU A 222 -5.87 9.32 -1.39
N LEU A 223 -6.34 10.08 -2.39
CA LEU A 223 -5.66 10.24 -3.67
C LEU A 223 -4.28 10.89 -3.51
N GLU A 224 -4.20 11.99 -2.77
CA GLU A 224 -2.96 12.72 -2.52
C GLU A 224 -1.94 11.85 -1.79
N TRP A 225 -2.39 11.09 -0.79
CA TRP A 225 -1.54 10.14 -0.07
C TRP A 225 -0.97 9.08 -1.02
N ALA A 226 -1.83 8.48 -1.85
CA ALA A 226 -1.42 7.45 -2.81
C ALA A 226 -0.44 7.98 -3.87
N CYS A 227 -0.66 9.21 -4.34
CA CYS A 227 0.21 9.86 -5.31
C CYS A 227 1.57 10.23 -4.71
N ALA A 228 1.58 10.79 -3.49
CA ALA A 228 2.81 11.16 -2.79
C ALA A 228 3.69 9.94 -2.48
N ASP A 229 3.12 8.87 -1.88
CA ASP A 229 3.83 7.62 -1.61
C ASP A 229 4.44 7.03 -2.90
N SER A 230 3.66 6.94 -3.97
CA SER A 230 4.14 6.33 -5.21
C SER A 230 5.21 7.17 -5.92
N LEU A 231 5.11 8.50 -5.90
CA LEU A 231 6.14 9.37 -6.49
C LEU A 231 7.43 9.40 -5.65
N ALA A 232 7.32 9.32 -4.33
CA ALA A 232 8.48 9.17 -3.45
C ALA A 232 9.23 7.86 -3.73
N ARG A 233 8.50 6.74 -3.85
CA ARG A 233 9.08 5.43 -4.22
C ARG A 233 9.66 5.41 -5.63
N THR A 234 9.02 6.11 -6.57
CA THR A 234 9.56 6.32 -7.93
C THR A 234 10.92 7.02 -7.88
N GLN A 235 11.03 8.09 -7.09
CA GLN A 235 12.28 8.82 -6.89
C GLN A 235 13.36 7.93 -6.28
N GLU A 236 13.01 7.18 -5.23
CA GLU A 236 13.94 6.27 -4.57
C GLU A 236 14.48 5.21 -5.53
N ALA A 237 13.61 4.60 -6.33
CA ALA A 237 14.00 3.62 -7.33
C ALA A 237 14.93 4.21 -8.40
N LEU A 238 14.65 5.43 -8.90
CA LEU A 238 15.52 6.13 -9.87
C LEU A 238 16.87 6.51 -9.26
N LEU A 239 16.90 7.02 -8.03
CA LEU A 239 18.15 7.31 -7.33
C LEU A 239 18.95 6.04 -7.06
N GLY A 240 18.28 4.95 -6.68
CA GLY A 240 18.87 3.64 -6.53
C GLY A 240 19.45 3.10 -7.84
N LEU A 241 18.77 3.32 -8.96
CA LEU A 241 19.23 2.96 -10.31
C LEU A 241 20.51 3.72 -10.64
N VAL A 242 20.48 5.06 -10.56
CA VAL A 242 21.62 5.94 -10.82
C VAL A 242 22.82 5.57 -9.94
N ARG A 243 22.61 5.39 -8.64
CA ARG A 243 23.70 5.06 -7.69
C ARG A 243 24.41 3.74 -8.02
N ASN A 244 23.71 2.80 -8.64
CA ASN A 244 24.23 1.47 -8.93
C ASN A 244 24.42 1.22 -10.43
N PHE A 245 24.34 2.27 -11.24
CA PHE A 245 24.48 2.14 -12.68
C PHE A 245 25.95 1.79 -13.01
N PRO A 246 26.24 0.76 -13.84
CA PRO A 246 27.61 0.28 -14.04
C PRO A 246 28.55 1.32 -14.66
N ASN A 247 28.04 2.10 -15.62
CA ASN A 247 28.80 3.18 -16.25
C ASN A 247 28.58 4.49 -15.47
N ARG A 248 29.61 4.94 -14.74
CA ARG A 248 29.55 6.12 -13.87
C ARG A 248 29.32 7.44 -14.62
N PRO A 249 30.00 7.72 -15.75
CA PRO A 249 29.67 8.87 -16.60
C PRO A 249 28.19 8.94 -16.98
N VAL A 250 27.63 7.82 -17.46
CA VAL A 250 26.19 7.75 -17.82
C VAL A 250 25.31 7.95 -16.59
N ALA A 251 25.70 7.40 -15.43
CA ALA A 251 24.98 7.60 -14.18
C ALA A 251 24.89 9.09 -13.79
N TRP A 252 26.00 9.82 -13.87
CA TRP A 252 26.04 11.25 -13.54
C TRP A 252 25.20 12.06 -14.53
N MET A 253 25.31 11.75 -15.82
CA MET A 253 24.47 12.36 -16.86
C MET A 253 22.98 12.14 -16.57
N LEU A 254 22.56 10.90 -16.29
CA LEU A 254 21.18 10.57 -15.92
C LEU A 254 20.73 11.35 -14.68
N ARG A 255 21.58 11.47 -13.66
CA ARG A 255 21.27 12.24 -12.46
C ARG A 255 20.95 13.70 -12.80
N VAL A 256 21.79 14.34 -13.59
CA VAL A 256 21.63 15.75 -13.98
C VAL A 256 20.40 15.93 -14.85
N LEU A 257 20.14 15.04 -15.81
CA LEU A 257 18.98 15.14 -16.70
C LEU A 257 17.66 14.89 -15.97
N ILE A 258 17.60 13.95 -15.02
CA ILE A 258 16.36 13.58 -14.33
C ILE A 258 16.08 14.49 -13.11
N PHE A 259 17.13 14.81 -12.35
CA PHE A 259 17.05 15.59 -11.11
C PHE A 259 17.99 16.80 -11.14
N PRO A 260 17.83 17.74 -12.10
CA PRO A 260 18.73 18.88 -12.25
C PRO A 260 18.75 19.79 -11.01
N LEU A 261 17.59 19.94 -10.35
CA LEU A 261 17.44 20.72 -9.13
C LEU A 261 17.53 19.86 -7.86
N GLY A 262 17.78 18.56 -7.98
CA GLY A 262 17.72 17.60 -6.89
C GLY A 262 16.41 16.79 -6.83
N ALA A 263 16.37 15.88 -5.86
CA ALA A 263 15.27 14.96 -5.60
C ALA A 263 14.39 15.54 -4.48
N HIS A 264 13.17 15.94 -4.82
CA HIS A 264 12.26 16.72 -3.95
C HIS A 264 10.91 16.03 -3.69
N TYR A 265 10.70 14.82 -4.22
CA TYR A 265 9.49 14.06 -3.86
C TYR A 265 9.60 13.64 -2.40
N GLN A 266 8.59 14.03 -1.63
CA GLN A 266 8.47 13.71 -0.21
C GLN A 266 7.43 12.61 -0.02
N PRO A 267 7.61 11.71 0.96
CA PRO A 267 6.55 10.83 1.39
C PRO A 267 5.32 11.62 1.90
N PRO A 268 4.16 10.98 2.05
CA PRO A 268 2.98 11.62 2.65
C PRO A 268 3.33 12.24 4.01
N SER A 269 2.91 13.48 4.25
CA SER A 269 3.14 14.16 5.53
C SER A 269 2.21 13.64 6.62
N ASP A 270 2.60 13.80 7.88
CA ASP A 270 1.78 13.39 9.03
C ASP A 270 0.39 14.03 9.01
N ALA A 271 0.29 15.31 8.65
CA ALA A 271 -0.99 15.99 8.48
C ALA A 271 -1.86 15.36 7.38
N LEU A 272 -1.26 14.89 6.29
CA LEU A 272 -2.00 14.19 5.24
C LEU A 272 -2.40 12.78 5.70
N CYS A 273 -1.52 12.06 6.40
CA CYS A 273 -1.82 10.77 7.00
C CYS A 273 -2.98 10.88 8.01
N HIS A 274 -2.97 11.89 8.87
CA HIS A 274 -4.04 12.14 9.83
C HIS A 274 -5.37 12.40 9.12
N ARG A 275 -5.41 13.31 8.14
CA ARG A 275 -6.63 13.56 7.35
C ARG A 275 -7.14 12.31 6.64
N ALA A 276 -6.26 11.50 6.08
CA ALA A 276 -6.62 10.24 5.43
C ALA A 276 -7.18 9.21 6.43
N ALA A 277 -6.61 9.13 7.64
CA ALA A 277 -7.08 8.24 8.70
C ALA A 277 -8.43 8.69 9.25
N SER A 278 -8.64 10.00 9.50
CA SER A 278 -9.91 10.54 10.00
C SER A 278 -11.10 10.18 9.10
N LEU A 279 -10.90 10.16 7.77
CA LEU A 279 -11.95 9.74 6.81
C LEU A 279 -12.42 8.29 7.01
N LEU A 280 -11.59 7.44 7.61
CA LEU A 280 -11.87 6.02 7.84
C LEU A 280 -12.42 5.75 9.26
N LEU A 281 -12.15 6.65 10.20
CA LEU A 281 -12.59 6.56 11.60
C LEU A 281 -14.04 7.05 11.81
N GLU A 282 -14.63 7.69 10.80
CA GLU A 282 -16.02 8.16 10.83
C GLU A 282 -16.80 7.60 9.63
N PRO A 283 -18.12 7.36 9.77
CA PRO A 283 -19.02 7.10 8.64
C PRO A 283 -18.95 8.26 7.64
N SER A 284 -18.29 8.04 6.52
CA SER A 284 -18.13 9.04 5.46
C SER A 284 -18.49 8.44 4.10
N PRO A 285 -18.96 9.24 3.12
CA PRO A 285 -19.19 8.74 1.77
C PRO A 285 -17.92 8.12 1.15
N THR A 286 -16.75 8.66 1.49
CA THR A 286 -15.44 8.10 1.11
C THR A 286 -15.24 6.70 1.65
N ARG A 287 -15.53 6.46 2.93
CA ARG A 287 -15.45 5.13 3.56
C ARG A 287 -16.38 4.14 2.86
N HIS A 288 -17.62 4.53 2.61
CA HIS A 288 -18.61 3.69 1.90
C HIS A 288 -18.16 3.34 0.48
N ARG A 289 -17.59 4.30 -0.27
CA ARG A 289 -17.00 4.02 -1.59
C ARG A 289 -15.81 3.06 -1.52
N LEU A 290 -15.00 3.17 -0.46
CA LEU A 290 -13.81 2.33 -0.28
C LEU A 290 -14.17 0.89 0.08
N THR A 291 -15.27 0.68 0.80
CA THR A 291 -15.78 -0.65 1.19
C THR A 291 -16.86 -1.20 0.27
N GLU A 292 -17.15 -0.50 -0.84
CA GLU A 292 -18.14 -0.93 -1.83
C GLU A 292 -17.83 -2.35 -2.35
N GLY A 293 -18.83 -3.23 -2.28
CA GLY A 293 -18.70 -4.63 -2.71
C GLY A 293 -18.11 -5.57 -1.65
N ILE A 294 -17.79 -5.07 -0.45
CA ILE A 294 -17.44 -5.89 0.70
C ILE A 294 -18.71 -6.17 1.51
N PHE A 295 -18.94 -7.44 1.87
CA PHE A 295 -20.03 -7.80 2.76
C PHE A 295 -19.72 -7.36 4.20
N ILE A 296 -20.57 -6.50 4.75
CA ILE A 296 -20.50 -6.02 6.12
C ILE A 296 -21.75 -6.55 6.85
N PRO A 297 -21.60 -7.50 7.80
CA PRO A 297 -22.75 -8.05 8.50
C PRO A 297 -23.35 -7.04 9.48
N GLU A 298 -24.68 -6.97 9.54
CA GLU A 298 -25.41 -6.14 10.52
C GLU A 298 -25.50 -6.80 11.90
N ASP A 299 -25.29 -8.12 11.98
CA ASP A 299 -25.36 -8.88 13.23
C ASP A 299 -24.17 -8.54 14.15
N PRO A 300 -24.38 -7.92 15.32
CA PRO A 300 -23.31 -7.57 16.26
C PRO A 300 -22.58 -8.77 16.86
N ARG A 301 -23.09 -10.00 16.67
CA ARG A 301 -22.44 -11.24 17.12
C ARG A 301 -21.33 -11.68 16.17
N GLN A 302 -21.37 -11.25 14.92
CA GLN A 302 -20.31 -11.52 13.95
C GLN A 302 -19.13 -10.57 14.17
N SER A 303 -17.92 -11.03 13.87
CA SER A 303 -16.68 -10.33 14.22
C SER A 303 -16.59 -8.92 13.61
N ILE A 304 -16.86 -8.75 12.32
CA ILE A 304 -16.89 -7.44 11.66
C ILE A 304 -18.12 -6.62 12.09
N GLY A 305 -19.29 -7.25 12.23
CA GLY A 305 -20.54 -6.56 12.61
C GLY A 305 -20.45 -5.95 14.01
N ARG A 306 -19.75 -6.63 14.93
CA ARG A 306 -19.41 -6.13 16.26
C ARG A 306 -18.60 -4.83 16.20
N LEU A 307 -17.62 -4.75 15.31
CA LEU A 307 -16.78 -3.55 15.14
C LEU A 307 -17.58 -2.37 14.60
N GLU A 308 -18.42 -2.59 13.58
CA GLU A 308 -19.28 -1.53 13.03
C GLU A 308 -20.33 -1.06 14.04
N TYR A 309 -20.94 -1.99 14.79
CA TYR A 309 -21.88 -1.66 15.85
C TYR A 309 -21.23 -0.82 16.94
N ALA A 310 -20.04 -1.22 17.41
CA ALA A 310 -19.29 -0.47 18.40
C ALA A 310 -18.90 0.92 17.89
N LEU A 311 -18.45 1.04 16.64
CA LEU A 311 -18.13 2.32 16.02
C LEU A 311 -19.33 3.27 16.03
N ALA A 312 -20.50 2.79 15.59
CA ALA A 312 -21.72 3.60 15.56
C ALA A 312 -22.11 4.10 16.96
N ARG A 313 -22.14 3.20 17.96
CA ARG A 313 -22.51 3.55 19.34
C ARG A 313 -21.52 4.52 19.98
N VAL A 314 -20.21 4.33 19.78
CA VAL A 314 -19.18 5.23 20.31
C VAL A 314 -19.30 6.63 19.71
N LEU A 315 -19.56 6.75 18.42
CA LEU A 315 -19.74 8.05 17.77
C LEU A 315 -21.00 8.78 18.23
N GLU A 316 -22.09 8.06 18.46
CA GLU A 316 -23.32 8.62 19.05
C GLU A 316 -23.11 9.10 20.49
N ALA A 317 -22.27 8.39 21.26
CA ALA A 317 -21.94 8.72 22.65
C ALA A 317 -20.90 9.85 22.80
N GLU A 318 -20.06 10.09 21.79
CA GLU A 318 -18.92 11.00 21.86
C GLU A 318 -19.29 12.46 22.28
N PRO A 319 -20.37 13.08 21.79
CA PRO A 319 -20.76 14.43 22.22
C PRO A 319 -21.13 14.48 23.71
N ILE A 320 -21.72 13.39 24.22
CA ILE A 320 -22.14 13.26 25.62
C ILE A 320 -20.88 13.08 26.50
N GLU A 321 -19.96 12.21 26.10
CA GLU A 321 -18.68 12.03 26.79
C GLU A 321 -17.88 13.34 26.84
N ARG A 322 -17.80 14.08 25.73
CA ARG A 322 -17.11 15.38 25.68
C ARG A 322 -17.72 16.39 26.65
N ARG A 323 -19.05 16.45 26.76
CA ARG A 323 -19.76 17.33 27.70
C ARG A 323 -19.45 16.98 29.16
N LEU A 324 -19.41 15.69 29.50
CA LEU A 324 -19.02 15.24 30.84
C LEU A 324 -17.57 15.58 31.14
N GLN A 325 -16.65 15.30 30.22
CA GLN A 325 -15.23 15.62 30.40
C GLN A 325 -14.97 17.12 30.58
N GLU A 326 -15.71 17.96 29.86
CA GLU A 326 -15.61 19.41 30.02
C GLU A 326 -16.12 19.87 31.40
N ALA A 327 -17.20 19.27 31.90
CA ALA A 327 -17.70 19.54 33.25
C ALA A 327 -16.71 19.10 34.35
N VAL A 328 -16.01 17.98 34.16
CA VAL A 328 -14.91 17.57 35.04
C VAL A 328 -13.79 18.60 35.02
N LYS A 329 -13.35 19.03 33.83
CA LYS A 329 -12.28 20.06 33.70
C LYS A 329 -12.66 21.39 34.34
N GLN A 330 -13.93 21.76 34.30
CA GLN A 330 -14.46 22.96 34.93
C GLN A 330 -14.68 22.80 36.45
N GLY A 331 -14.46 21.62 37.01
CA GLY A 331 -14.64 21.34 38.43
C GLY A 331 -16.10 21.27 38.88
N VAL A 332 -17.04 21.11 37.94
CA VAL A 332 -18.49 21.02 38.21
C VAL A 332 -18.86 19.66 38.79
N MET A 333 -18.06 18.62 38.47
CA MET A 333 -18.23 17.26 38.96
C MET A 333 -16.88 16.54 39.10
N PRO A 334 -16.77 15.51 39.96
CA PRO A 334 -15.52 14.77 40.12
C PRO A 334 -15.20 13.92 38.90
N ASP A 335 -13.90 13.72 38.66
CA ASP A 335 -13.40 12.72 37.70
C ASP A 335 -13.56 11.30 38.26
N GLY A 336 -13.63 10.30 37.39
CA GLY A 336 -13.76 8.91 37.81
C GLY A 336 -14.08 7.94 36.68
N GLU A 337 -14.43 6.71 37.06
CA GLU A 337 -14.93 5.70 36.13
C GLU A 337 -16.28 6.11 35.52
N LEU A 338 -16.68 5.42 34.44
CA LEU A 338 -17.87 5.76 33.65
C LEU A 338 -19.13 5.95 34.50
N GLU A 339 -19.42 5.04 35.43
CA GLU A 339 -20.63 5.16 36.27
C GLU A 339 -20.58 6.36 37.21
N THR A 340 -19.39 6.73 37.71
CA THR A 340 -19.20 7.95 38.51
C THR A 340 -19.47 9.19 37.66
N LEU A 341 -18.98 9.21 36.42
CA LEU A 341 -19.22 10.29 35.47
C LEU A 341 -20.70 10.41 35.09
N ILE A 342 -21.38 9.28 34.87
CA ILE A 342 -22.82 9.26 34.58
C ILE A 342 -23.61 9.77 35.79
N ALA A 343 -23.32 9.28 37.00
CA ALA A 343 -24.02 9.69 38.21
C ALA A 343 -23.84 11.19 38.49
N GLY A 344 -22.61 11.72 38.35
CA GLY A 344 -22.33 13.15 38.48
C GLY A 344 -23.03 13.99 37.40
N GLY A 345 -23.05 13.50 36.16
CA GLY A 345 -23.74 14.16 35.05
C GLY A 345 -25.25 14.25 35.25
N LEU A 346 -25.88 13.18 35.74
CA LEU A 346 -27.31 13.16 36.07
C LEU A 346 -27.63 14.07 37.26
N ALA A 347 -26.80 14.03 38.32
CA ALA A 347 -26.99 14.86 39.51
C ALA A 347 -26.91 16.37 39.20
N GLN A 348 -26.03 16.76 38.27
CA GLN A 348 -25.88 18.14 37.82
C GLN A 348 -26.83 18.51 36.66
N GLY A 349 -27.68 17.60 36.21
CA GLY A 349 -28.60 17.82 35.07
C GLY A 349 -27.89 18.07 33.73
N LEU A 350 -26.63 17.65 33.61
CA LEU A 350 -25.82 17.80 32.39
C LEU A 350 -26.22 16.79 31.33
N ILE A 351 -26.73 15.63 31.74
CA ILE A 351 -27.21 14.56 30.86
C ILE A 351 -28.57 14.05 31.34
N THR A 352 -29.31 13.41 30.45
CA THR A 352 -30.58 12.72 30.73
C THR A 352 -30.37 11.23 30.96
N GLU A 353 -31.36 10.54 31.54
CA GLU A 353 -31.29 9.08 31.72
C GLU A 353 -31.17 8.32 30.39
N SER A 354 -31.76 8.85 29.31
CA SER A 354 -31.61 8.28 27.97
C SER A 354 -30.17 8.41 27.46
N GLU A 355 -29.53 9.56 27.68
CA GLU A 355 -28.12 9.78 27.31
C GLU A 355 -27.19 8.91 28.17
N ALA A 356 -27.51 8.73 29.45
CA ALA A 356 -26.80 7.80 30.33
C ALA A 356 -26.90 6.35 29.84
N ALA A 357 -28.08 5.90 29.39
CA ALA A 357 -28.25 4.58 28.80
C ALA A 357 -27.40 4.40 27.53
N HIS A 358 -27.36 5.41 26.64
CA HIS A 358 -26.53 5.38 25.45
C HIS A 358 -25.02 5.28 25.77
N LEU A 359 -24.54 6.00 26.78
CA LEU A 359 -23.15 5.90 27.25
C LEU A 359 -22.79 4.48 27.70
N ARG A 360 -23.67 3.85 28.49
CA ARG A 360 -23.47 2.47 28.96
C ARG A 360 -23.48 1.48 27.80
N GLU A 361 -24.39 1.64 26.86
CA GLU A 361 -24.45 0.80 25.67
C GLU A 361 -23.18 0.94 24.81
N ALA A 362 -22.71 2.16 24.58
CA ALA A 362 -21.48 2.42 23.85
C ALA A 362 -20.26 1.81 24.55
N GLN A 363 -20.18 1.90 25.87
CA GLN A 363 -19.15 1.26 26.67
C GLN A 363 -19.18 -0.26 26.52
N ALA A 364 -20.37 -0.87 26.65
CA ALA A 364 -20.53 -2.31 26.53
C ALA A 364 -20.15 -2.80 25.12
N ALA A 365 -20.60 -2.10 24.08
CA ALA A 365 -20.25 -2.39 22.69
C ALA A 365 -18.73 -2.26 22.44
N ARG A 366 -18.10 -1.20 22.97
CA ARG A 366 -16.66 -0.99 22.87
C ARG A 366 -15.88 -2.10 23.59
N HIS A 367 -16.29 -2.45 24.80
CA HIS A 367 -15.67 -3.53 25.57
C HIS A 367 -15.77 -4.85 24.80
N GLU A 368 -16.96 -5.18 24.31
CA GLU A 368 -17.20 -6.39 23.52
C GLU A 368 -16.33 -6.43 22.26
N ALA A 369 -16.15 -5.30 21.57
CA ALA A 369 -15.31 -5.19 20.37
C ALA A 369 -13.80 -5.40 20.61
N ILE A 370 -13.29 -5.02 21.78
CA ILE A 370 -11.85 -5.16 22.12
C ILE A 370 -11.55 -6.45 22.89
N THR A 371 -12.56 -7.10 23.45
CA THR A 371 -12.39 -8.35 24.20
C THR A 371 -11.86 -9.46 23.29
N VAL A 372 -10.82 -10.13 23.78
CA VAL A 372 -10.17 -11.26 23.12
C VAL A 372 -10.89 -12.56 23.49
N ASP A 373 -10.89 -13.52 22.59
CA ASP A 373 -11.37 -14.86 22.93
C ASP A 373 -10.50 -15.45 24.05
N ASP A 374 -11.17 -15.96 25.08
CA ASP A 374 -10.55 -16.70 26.18
C ASP A 374 -11.00 -18.15 26.10
N PHE A 375 -10.04 -19.06 26.30
CA PHE A 375 -10.25 -20.48 26.16
C PHE A 375 -9.73 -21.20 27.39
N PRO A 376 -10.49 -22.18 27.92
CA PRO A 376 -10.04 -22.91 29.08
C PRO A 376 -8.79 -23.75 28.73
N PRO A 377 -7.92 -24.04 29.71
CA PRO A 377 -6.66 -24.77 29.48
C PRO A 377 -6.86 -26.16 28.86
N ASP A 378 -8.05 -26.74 29.03
CA ASP A 378 -8.43 -28.05 28.52
C ASP A 378 -9.11 -28.01 27.13
N LEU A 379 -9.16 -26.85 26.47
CA LEU A 379 -9.77 -26.71 25.15
C LEU A 379 -9.13 -27.67 24.14
N GLY A 380 -9.92 -28.64 23.66
CA GLY A 380 -9.50 -29.61 22.64
C GLY A 380 -8.71 -30.80 23.20
N LEU A 381 -8.52 -30.90 24.52
CA LEU A 381 -7.97 -32.09 25.17
C LEU A 381 -9.08 -33.13 25.35
N THR A 382 -8.76 -34.39 25.08
CA THR A 382 -9.62 -35.51 25.47
C THR A 382 -9.34 -35.90 26.92
N GLY A 383 -10.31 -36.53 27.62
CA GLY A 383 -10.26 -36.73 29.08
C GLY A 383 -9.00 -37.43 29.64
N ASP A 384 -8.24 -38.15 28.82
CA ASP A 384 -6.96 -38.76 29.20
C ASP A 384 -5.76 -37.79 29.16
N GLU A 385 -5.86 -36.68 28.42
CA GLU A 385 -4.78 -35.69 28.26
C GLU A 385 -4.81 -34.62 29.35
N VAL A 386 -6.00 -34.23 29.81
CA VAL A 386 -6.18 -33.32 30.96
C VAL A 386 -5.53 -33.94 32.21
N ARG A 387 -5.72 -35.24 32.41
CA ARG A 387 -5.21 -35.99 33.58
C ARG A 387 -3.69 -36.11 33.64
N LYS A 388 -2.99 -35.90 32.51
CA LYS A 388 -1.52 -35.92 32.42
C LYS A 388 -0.88 -34.57 32.72
N GLN A 389 -1.61 -33.47 32.64
CA GLN A 389 -1.10 -32.14 32.98
C GLN A 389 -1.13 -31.87 34.50
N ASP A 390 -1.94 -32.60 35.27
CA ASP A 390 -2.02 -32.51 36.74
C ASP A 390 -0.85 -33.18 37.49
N VAL A 391 0.29 -33.45 36.83
CA VAL A 391 1.47 -34.00 37.52
C VAL A 391 2.16 -32.86 38.31
N PRO A 392 2.45 -33.02 39.62
CA PRO A 392 2.98 -31.93 40.43
C PRO A 392 4.34 -31.46 39.92
N ALA A 393 4.61 -30.16 40.08
CA ALA A 393 5.86 -29.50 39.75
C ALA A 393 7.08 -30.38 40.08
N GLN A 394 7.86 -30.74 39.06
CA GLN A 394 9.15 -31.39 39.24
C GLN A 394 10.02 -30.51 40.13
N GLU A 395 10.43 -31.05 41.27
CA GLU A 395 11.49 -30.49 42.10
C GLU A 395 12.70 -30.21 41.19
N MET A 396 13.13 -28.95 41.12
CA MET A 396 14.34 -28.60 40.41
C MET A 396 15.52 -29.37 41.02
N PRO A 397 16.39 -29.99 40.22
CA PRO A 397 17.54 -30.68 40.77
C PRO A 397 18.47 -29.66 41.43
N VAL A 398 18.78 -29.90 42.70
CA VAL A 398 19.83 -29.20 43.43
C VAL A 398 21.13 -29.36 42.64
N GLN A 399 21.75 -28.25 42.25
CA GLN A 399 23.07 -28.24 41.63
C GLN A 399 24.09 -28.86 42.60
N ASP A 400 24.77 -29.92 42.14
CA ASP A 400 25.93 -30.51 42.78
C ASP A 400 27.11 -29.51 42.71
N PRO A 401 27.75 -29.14 43.84
CA PRO A 401 28.79 -28.11 43.85
C PRO A 401 30.16 -28.57 43.32
N ASP A 402 30.35 -29.85 42.99
CA ASP A 402 31.62 -30.34 42.47
C ASP A 402 31.57 -30.63 40.96
N GLY A 403 31.89 -29.58 40.18
CA GLY A 403 32.04 -29.66 38.74
C GLY A 403 33.07 -30.69 38.30
N ARG A 404 32.62 -31.71 37.56
CA ARG A 404 33.45 -32.52 36.65
C ARG A 404 32.66 -32.83 35.38
N ASP A 405 32.98 -32.09 34.33
CA ASP A 405 32.66 -32.47 32.96
C ASP A 405 33.40 -33.78 32.60
N SER A 406 32.70 -34.71 31.94
CA SER A 406 33.33 -35.76 31.13
C SER A 406 32.37 -36.20 30.02
N PRO A 407 32.76 -36.13 28.73
CA PRO A 407 31.93 -36.48 27.58
C PRO A 407 32.01 -38.00 27.27
N PRO A 408 31.08 -38.56 26.48
CA PRO A 408 31.08 -38.42 25.01
C PRO A 408 29.93 -37.61 24.43
#